data_AF-A0A1V3NCW4-F1
#
_entry.id   AF-A0A1V3NCW4-F1
#
_cell.length_a   1.000
_cell.length_b   1.000
_cell.length_c   1.000
_cell.angle_alpha   90.00
_cell.angle_beta   90.00
_cell.angle_gamma   90.00
#
_symmetry.space_group_name_H-M   'P 1'
#
loop_
_entity.id
_entity.type
_entity.pdbx_description
1 polymer ?
#
loop_
_entity_poly.entity_id
_entity_poly.type
_entity_poly.pdbx_seq_one_letter_code
_entity_poly.pdbx_strand_id
1 'polypeptide(L)'
;MTSVEPQAQWHTVREIDEAGGQPKGSAFRCFKRLAGNLVEGRDFVVLDAARDAERIRRLKQEGRLYESTVNALMLSQDTARRIRAMAQGDE
;
A
#
# COMPACT_ATOMS: atom_id res chain seq x y z
N MET A 1 18.21 20.46 -13.24
CA MET A 1 18.42 19.02 -13.43
C MET A 1 17.65 18.30 -12.35
N THR A 2 16.41 17.89 -12.63
CA THR A 2 15.59 17.16 -11.66
C THR A 2 15.97 15.69 -11.77
N SER A 3 16.77 15.21 -10.83
CA SER A 3 17.01 13.77 -10.66
C SER A 3 15.69 13.15 -10.23
N VAL A 4 14.91 12.66 -11.19
CA VAL A 4 13.74 11.83 -10.90
C VAL A 4 14.29 10.41 -10.77
N GLU A 5 14.85 10.10 -9.61
CA GLU A 5 15.07 8.71 -9.23
C GLU A 5 13.69 8.14 -8.89
N PRO A 6 13.16 7.16 -9.63
CA PRO A 6 12.03 6.40 -9.14
C PRO A 6 12.59 5.44 -8.09
N GLN A 7 12.90 5.95 -6.90
CA GLN A 7 12.82 5.11 -5.71
C GLN A 7 11.38 4.63 -5.71
N ALA A 8 11.15 3.34 -5.96
CA ALA A 8 9.81 2.76 -5.96
C ALA A 8 9.18 3.07 -4.61
N GLN A 9 8.41 4.15 -4.55
CA GLN A 9 7.82 4.62 -3.31
C GLN A 9 6.67 3.69 -3.03
N TRP A 10 6.91 2.76 -2.11
CA TRP A 10 5.93 1.82 -1.63
C TRP A 10 4.97 2.53 -0.69
N HIS A 11 3.69 2.52 -1.04
CA HIS A 11 2.61 3.10 -0.26
C HIS A 11 1.90 2.00 0.53
N THR A 12 1.66 2.21 1.82
CA THR A 12 0.85 1.29 2.59
C THR A 12 -0.62 1.45 2.23
N VAL A 13 -1.42 0.43 2.55
CA VAL A 13 -2.87 0.46 2.34
C VAL A 13 -3.53 1.64 3.08
N ARG A 14 -3.01 1.97 4.28
CA ARG A 14 -3.48 3.08 5.09
C ARG A 14 -3.22 4.43 4.41
N GLU A 15 -2.01 4.64 3.89
CA GLU A 15 -1.66 5.89 3.20
C GLU A 15 -2.57 6.12 1.99
N ILE A 16 -2.94 5.05 1.29
CA ILE A 16 -3.84 5.12 0.13
C ILE A 16 -5.27 5.42 0.56
N ASP A 17 -5.76 4.80 1.63
CA ASP A 17 -7.06 5.11 2.22
C ASP A 17 -7.12 6.58 2.65
N GLU A 18 -6.12 7.07 3.40
CA GLU A 18 -6.05 8.46 3.89
C GLU A 18 -5.92 9.47 2.74
N ALA A 19 -5.08 9.21 1.74
CA ALA A 19 -4.93 10.09 0.58
C ALA A 19 -6.18 10.13 -0.32
N GLY A 20 -7.01 9.09 -0.27
CA GLY A 20 -8.28 9.01 -0.97
C GLY A 20 -9.47 9.58 -0.20
N GLY A 21 -9.32 9.85 1.10
CA GLY A 21 -10.44 10.15 2.01
C GLY A 21 -11.36 8.94 2.26
N GLN A 22 -10.88 7.73 2.01
CA GLN A 22 -11.67 6.50 2.04
C GLN A 22 -11.66 5.84 3.42
N PRO A 23 -12.72 5.08 3.77
CA PRO A 23 -12.74 4.34 5.02
C PRO A 23 -11.66 3.25 5.02
N LYS A 24 -11.11 2.94 6.20
CA LYS A 24 -10.09 1.91 6.42
C LYS A 24 -10.41 0.61 5.67
N GLY A 25 -9.45 0.12 4.90
CA GLY A 25 -9.54 -1.14 4.16
C GLY A 25 -10.24 -1.02 2.81
N SER A 26 -10.50 0.18 2.31
CA SER A 26 -11.06 0.37 0.95
C SER A 26 -10.01 0.05 -0.11
N ALA A 27 -8.79 0.56 0.05
CA ALA A 27 -7.65 0.21 -0.79
C ALA A 27 -7.35 -1.29 -0.77
N PHE A 28 -7.49 -1.97 0.38
CA PHE A 28 -7.32 -3.44 0.46
C PHE A 28 -8.39 -4.19 -0.35
N ARG A 29 -9.65 -3.75 -0.28
CA ARG A 29 -10.76 -4.34 -1.05
C ARG A 29 -10.54 -4.18 -2.54
N CYS A 30 -10.15 -3.00 -3.00
CA CYS A 30 -9.79 -2.74 -4.39
C CYS A 30 -8.56 -3.56 -4.83
N PHE A 31 -7.53 -3.66 -3.98
CA PHE A 31 -6.38 -4.52 -4.23
C PHE A 31 -6.80 -5.96 -4.49
N LYS A 32 -7.67 -6.56 -3.66
CA LYS A 32 -8.14 -7.94 -3.86
C LYS A 32 -8.84 -8.15 -5.21
N ARG A 33 -9.55 -7.14 -5.73
CA ARG A 33 -10.17 -7.19 -7.07
C ARG A 33 -9.12 -7.21 -8.19
N LEU A 34 -7.98 -6.56 -7.98
CA LEU A 34 -6.88 -6.49 -8.95
C LEU A 34 -5.81 -7.56 -8.75
N ALA A 35 -5.71 -8.18 -7.56
CA ALA A 35 -4.58 -8.99 -7.13
C ALA A 35 -4.21 -10.11 -8.13
N GLY A 36 -5.19 -10.71 -8.82
CA GLY A 36 -4.94 -11.72 -9.85
C GLY A 36 -4.18 -11.22 -11.08
N ASN A 37 -4.09 -9.90 -11.28
CA ASN A 37 -3.40 -9.24 -12.39
C ASN A 37 -2.17 -8.44 -11.93
N LEU A 38 -1.79 -8.51 -10.65
CA LEU A 38 -0.65 -7.78 -10.10
C LEU A 38 0.52 -8.73 -9.85
N VAL A 39 1.74 -8.23 -10.02
CA VAL A 39 2.97 -9.01 -9.81
C VAL A 39 3.64 -8.58 -8.50
N GLU A 40 3.89 -9.54 -7.61
CA GLU A 40 4.65 -9.30 -6.38
C GLU A 40 6.11 -8.91 -6.70
N GLY A 41 6.66 -7.94 -5.99
CA GLY A 41 7.98 -7.36 -6.23
C GLY A 41 8.00 -6.23 -7.26
N ARG A 42 6.91 -6.04 -8.02
CA ARG A 42 6.75 -4.94 -8.99
C ARG A 42 5.57 -4.04 -8.66
N ASP A 43 4.38 -4.63 -8.55
CA ASP A 43 3.13 -3.90 -8.37
C ASP A 43 2.74 -3.81 -6.89
N PHE A 44 3.12 -4.81 -6.11
CA PHE A 44 2.94 -4.86 -4.66
C PHE A 44 4.06 -5.65 -4.00
N VAL A 45 4.26 -5.45 -2.70
CA VAL A 45 5.10 -6.28 -1.84
C VAL A 45 4.38 -6.54 -0.53
N VAL A 46 4.58 -7.74 0.03
CA VAL A 46 4.11 -8.09 1.36
C VAL A 46 5.30 -8.20 2.29
N LEU A 47 5.33 -7.38 3.34
CA LEU A 47 6.26 -7.55 4.44
C LEU A 47 5.70 -8.60 5.39
N ASP A 48 6.47 -9.66 5.61
CA ASP A 48 6.11 -10.76 6.47
C ASP A 48 6.50 -10.47 7.92
N ALA A 49 5.63 -10.72 8.89
CA ALA A 49 5.90 -10.42 10.29
C ALA A 49 7.09 -11.19 10.87
N ALA A 50 7.40 -12.39 10.37
CA ALA A 50 8.53 -13.17 10.86
C ALA A 50 9.87 -12.71 10.25
N ARG A 51 9.85 -12.23 9.01
CA ARG A 51 11.06 -11.80 8.27
C ARG A 51 11.35 -10.30 8.38
N ASP A 52 10.30 -9.48 8.41
CA ASP A 52 10.36 -8.02 8.30
C ASP A 52 9.84 -7.30 9.56
N ALA A 53 9.84 -7.98 10.72
CA ALA A 53 9.33 -7.47 12.00
C ALA A 53 9.79 -6.04 12.32
N GLU A 54 11.09 -5.75 12.17
CA GLU A 54 11.65 -4.43 12.44
C GLU A 54 11.10 -3.35 11.50
N ARG A 55 10.97 -3.68 10.22
CA ARG A 55 10.44 -2.75 9.21
C ARG A 55 8.97 -2.46 9.46
N ILE A 56 8.19 -3.48 9.79
CA ILE A 56 6.77 -3.33 10.17
C ILE A 56 6.64 -2.49 11.44
N ARG A 57 7.49 -2.73 12.45
CA ARG A 57 7.50 -1.95 13.70
C ARG A 57 7.79 -0.48 13.43
N ARG A 58 8.80 -0.18 12.60
CA ARG A 58 9.12 1.20 12.20
C ARG A 58 7.94 1.87 11.50
N LEU A 59 7.34 1.20 10.53
CA LEU A 59 6.17 1.73 9.81
C LEU A 59 4.97 1.99 10.74
N LYS A 60 4.77 1.18 11.78
CA LYS A 60 3.77 1.44 12.83
C LYS A 60 4.11 2.67 13.66
N GLN A 61 5.37 2.82 14.07
CA GLN A 61 5.84 3.98 14.82
C GLN A 61 5.72 5.29 14.02
N GLU A 62 5.96 5.21 12.71
CA GLU A 62 5.75 6.32 11.75
C GLU A 62 4.26 6.59 11.47
N GLY A 63 3.34 5.82 12.05
CA GLY A 63 1.90 5.96 11.83
C GLY A 63 1.42 5.49 10.45
N ARG A 64 2.29 4.88 9.64
CA ARG A 64 1.99 4.45 8.27
C ARG A 64 1.23 3.13 8.19
N LEU A 65 1.18 2.35 9.27
CA LEU A 65 0.38 1.13 9.36
C LEU A 65 -0.65 1.24 10.48
N TYR A 66 -1.65 0.35 10.44
CA TYR A 66 -2.53 0.17 11.59
C TYR A 66 -1.81 -0.68 12.66
N GLU A 67 -2.14 -0.42 13.92
CA GLU A 67 -1.53 -1.12 15.07
C GLU A 67 -1.74 -2.64 14.98
N SER A 68 -2.93 -3.04 14.53
CA SER A 68 -3.34 -4.43 14.31
C SER A 68 -2.76 -5.09 13.05
N THR A 69 -1.94 -4.40 12.25
CA THR A 69 -1.34 -4.98 11.05
C THR A 69 -0.31 -6.05 11.43
N VAL A 70 -0.56 -7.31 11.06
CA VAL A 70 0.40 -8.41 11.22
C VAL A 70 1.40 -8.40 10.05
N ASN A 71 0.92 -8.60 8.83
CA ASN A 71 1.70 -8.48 7.60
C ASN A 71 1.35 -7.16 6.89
N ALA A 72 2.35 -6.45 6.39
CA ALA A 72 2.12 -5.16 5.73
C ALA A 72 2.10 -5.32 4.22
N LEU A 73 0.94 -5.09 3.62
CA LEU A 73 0.84 -4.93 2.17
C LEU A 73 1.26 -3.50 1.79
N MET A 74 2.21 -3.40 0.86
CA MET A 74 2.59 -2.14 0.26
C MET A 74 2.45 -2.21 -1.26
N LEU A 75 2.11 -1.09 -1.86
CA LEU A 75 1.75 -0.98 -3.27
C LEU A 75 2.69 -0.01 -3.97
N SER A 76 3.07 -0.33 -5.20
CA SER A 76 3.86 0.59 -6.01
C SER A 76 3.07 1.88 -6.26
N GLN A 77 3.76 2.97 -6.61
CA GLN A 77 3.11 4.24 -6.93
C GLN A 77 2.02 4.09 -8.02
N ASP A 78 2.24 3.20 -8.99
CA ASP A 78 1.29 3.00 -10.10
C ASP A 78 0.04 2.25 -9.64
N THR A 79 0.24 1.14 -8.91
CA THR A 79 -0.86 0.36 -8.33
C THR A 79 -1.65 1.18 -7.33
N ALA A 80 -0.99 1.98 -6.49
CA ALA A 80 -1.61 2.86 -5.51
C ALA A 80 -2.53 3.90 -6.19
N ARG A 81 -2.07 4.53 -7.28
CA ARG A 81 -2.90 5.46 -8.06
C ARG A 81 -4.12 4.78 -8.65
N ARG A 82 -3.96 3.59 -9.24
CA ARG A 82 -5.06 2.83 -9.83
C ARG A 82 -6.09 2.42 -8.78
N ILE A 83 -5.64 1.93 -7.64
CA ILE A 83 -6.52 1.55 -6.51
C ILE A 83 -7.27 2.76 -5.97
N ARG A 84 -6.59 3.90 -5.80
CA ARG A 84 -7.25 5.13 -5.33
C ARG A 84 -8.33 5.58 -6.30
N ALA A 85 -8.05 5.60 -7.61
CA ALA A 85 -9.02 5.96 -8.62
C ALA A 85 -10.25 5.02 -8.60
N MET A 86 -10.03 3.71 -8.42
CA MET A 86 -11.14 2.75 -8.27
C MET A 86 -11.94 3.00 -6.99
N ALA A 87 -11.28 3.20 -5.86
CA ALA A 87 -11.95 3.41 -4.58
C ALA A 87 -12.81 4.67 -4.58
N GLN A 88 -12.43 5.69 -5.34
CA GLN A 88 -13.16 6.95 -5.48
C GLN A 88 -14.30 6.89 -6.52
N GLY A 89 -14.32 5.87 -7.40
CA GLY A 89 -15.28 5.74 -8.50
C GLY A 89 -16.26 4.55 -8.40
N ASP A 90 -16.27 3.80 -7.28
CA ASP A 90 -17.41 2.94 -6.93
C ASP A 90 -18.57 3.85 -6.45
N GLU A 91 -19.26 4.49 -7.40
CA GLU A 91 -20.59 5.13 -7.26
C GLU A 91 -21.69 4.20 -7.80
#